data_AF-A7TCT1-F1
#
_entry.id   AF-A7TCT1-F1
#
_cell.length_a   1.000
_cell.length_b   1.000
_cell.length_c   1.000
_cell.angle_alpha   90.00
_cell.angle_beta   90.00
_cell.angle_gamma   90.00
#
_symmetry.space_group_name_H-M   'P 1'
#
loop_
_entity.id
_entity.type
_entity.pdbx_description
1 polymer ?
#
loop_
_entity_poly.entity_id
_entity_poly.type
_entity_poly.pdbx_seq_one_letter_code
_entity_poly.pdbx_strand_id
1 'polypeptide(L)'
;MARQPIFDQQQRVVAYELLYRSEGNTETSMFRDTAATSEVILNAYTSIVDGGAERRVPAFINLTYDIVVEGSIPELPRKQVVLELLEDAKVDDAFIEGVRNLVQEGYRIALDDFVYSPEYDPLLEMAQIVKVDVMDHTSEELPKLIQRLKPFKVTLLAEKIETHEKLEECIKLGFKLFQGHFLSRPKLITGKKISAGQMVLLQLMQALQNPNAKPEALEELIIRDPVLTYKLLRIVNSAAFSLVRKVESISEAVVLLGIPQVKKWATLIAMSTSTDKPEELTRTLLIRGRMAEQVAVAEKRANFGSYFMA
;
A
#
# COMPACT_ATOMS: atom_id res chain seq x y z
N MET A 1 4.15 10.49 2.89
CA MET A 1 4.34 9.75 1.63
C MET A 1 3.04 9.06 1.25
N ALA A 2 2.57 9.29 0.03
CA ALA A 2 1.43 8.61 -0.57
C ALA A 2 1.91 7.81 -1.78
N ARG A 3 1.10 6.84 -2.22
CA ARG A 3 1.35 6.13 -3.49
C ARG A 3 0.09 6.12 -4.34
N GLN A 4 0.26 6.25 -5.65
CA GLN A 4 -0.83 6.23 -6.61
C GLN A 4 -0.65 5.06 -7.57
N PRO A 5 -1.65 4.16 -7.72
CA PRO A 5 -1.52 3.00 -8.59
C PRO A 5 -1.60 3.38 -10.06
N ILE A 6 -0.74 2.73 -10.86
CA ILE A 6 -0.78 2.75 -12.32
C ILE A 6 -1.28 1.39 -12.80
N PHE A 7 -2.26 1.43 -13.69
CA PHE A 7 -2.98 0.25 -14.18
C PHE A 7 -2.67 -0.06 -15.64
N ASP A 8 -2.76 -1.33 -16.00
CA ASP A 8 -2.79 -1.77 -17.41
C ASP A 8 -4.22 -1.75 -17.98
N GLN A 9 -4.35 -2.14 -19.25
CA GLN A 9 -5.64 -2.25 -19.96
C GLN A 9 -6.61 -3.27 -19.31
N GLN A 10 -6.09 -4.22 -18.52
CA GLN A 10 -6.90 -5.19 -17.76
C GLN A 10 -7.24 -4.67 -16.36
N GLN A 11 -6.87 -3.42 -16.05
CA GLN A 11 -7.04 -2.77 -14.75
C GLN A 11 -6.30 -3.50 -13.62
N ARG A 12 -5.18 -4.16 -13.95
CA ARG A 12 -4.25 -4.71 -12.96
C ARG A 12 -3.23 -3.65 -12.60
N VAL A 13 -2.86 -3.58 -11.33
CA VAL A 13 -1.77 -2.70 -10.89
C VAL A 13 -0.46 -3.23 -11.47
N VAL A 14 0.23 -2.37 -12.21
CA VAL A 14 1.51 -2.68 -12.85
C VAL A 14 2.65 -1.81 -12.38
N ALA A 15 2.37 -0.71 -11.68
CA ALA A 15 3.35 0.16 -11.02
C ALA A 15 2.67 1.06 -9.98
N TYR A 16 3.47 1.78 -9.20
CA TYR A 16 3.02 2.87 -8.33
C TYR A 16 3.83 4.12 -8.56
N GLU A 17 3.17 5.27 -8.63
CA GLU A 17 3.81 6.57 -8.46
C GLU A 17 3.95 6.89 -6.97
N LEU A 18 5.13 7.36 -6.57
CA LEU A 18 5.44 7.69 -5.18
C LEU A 18 5.37 9.20 -4.98
N LEU A 19 4.35 9.64 -4.25
CA LEU A 19 4.06 11.05 -4.00
C LEU A 19 4.61 11.49 -2.65
N TYR A 20 5.42 12.55 -2.62
CA TYR A 20 5.99 13.07 -1.39
C TYR A 20 5.40 14.43 -1.02
N ARG A 21 4.45 14.41 -0.08
CA ARG A 21 4.00 15.63 0.59
C ARG A 21 4.89 15.91 1.80
N SER A 22 5.79 16.88 1.68
CA SER A 22 6.45 17.57 2.79
C SER A 22 6.04 19.04 2.78
N GLU A 23 5.81 19.60 3.96
CA GLU A 23 5.71 21.05 4.17
C GLU A 23 7.11 21.65 4.02
N GLY A 24 7.56 21.81 2.77
CA GLY A 24 8.88 22.31 2.43
C GLY A 24 9.49 21.54 1.27
N ASN A 25 9.77 22.26 0.18
CA ASN A 25 10.29 21.80 -1.11
C ASN A 25 11.42 20.76 -0.97
N THR A 26 11.12 19.51 -1.32
CA THR A 26 11.85 18.66 -2.31
C THR A 26 11.36 17.21 -2.17
N GLU A 27 10.61 16.73 -3.16
CA GLU A 27 10.12 15.33 -3.23
C GLU A 27 11.25 14.28 -3.24
N THR A 28 12.43 14.73 -3.63
CA THR A 28 13.65 13.96 -3.83
C THR A 28 14.58 13.89 -2.64
N SER A 29 14.31 14.64 -1.56
CA SER A 29 15.08 14.56 -0.30
C SER A 29 15.00 13.17 0.35
N MET A 30 13.97 12.38 -0.01
CA MET A 30 13.73 11.04 0.52
C MET A 30 14.78 10.01 0.14
N PHE A 31 15.32 10.08 -1.08
CA PHE A 31 16.28 9.08 -1.56
C PHE A 31 17.73 9.53 -1.36
N ARG A 32 17.98 10.75 -0.87
CA ARG A 32 19.34 11.26 -0.60
C ARG A 32 20.09 10.45 0.46
N ASP A 33 19.38 9.71 1.33
CA ASP A 33 19.99 8.78 2.27
C ASP A 33 20.23 7.39 1.66
N THR A 34 21.31 6.75 2.12
CA THR A 34 21.93 5.48 1.66
C THR A 34 21.04 4.49 0.88
N ALA A 35 21.64 3.75 -0.05
CA ALA A 35 20.96 2.73 -0.87
C ALA A 35 20.05 1.75 -0.08
N ALA A 36 20.43 1.42 1.17
CA ALA A 36 19.61 0.58 2.06
C ALA A 36 18.25 1.21 2.42
N THR A 37 18.20 2.52 2.65
CA THR A 37 16.96 3.25 2.93
C THR A 37 16.06 3.28 1.70
N SER A 38 16.65 3.49 0.52
CA SER A 38 15.94 3.49 -0.76
C SER A 38 15.26 2.14 -1.04
N GLU A 39 15.95 1.02 -0.80
CA GLU A 39 15.38 -0.31 -1.01
C GLU A 39 14.22 -0.61 -0.05
N VAL A 40 14.34 -0.22 1.23
CA VAL A 40 13.27 -0.40 2.23
C VAL A 40 12.02 0.38 1.84
N ILE A 41 12.18 1.63 1.39
CA ILE A 41 11.08 2.49 0.95
C ILE A 41 10.41 1.87 -0.28
N LEU A 42 11.18 1.49 -1.29
CA LEU A 42 10.64 0.85 -2.49
C LEU A 42 9.87 -0.43 -2.12
N ASN A 43 10.44 -1.28 -1.27
CA ASN A 43 9.80 -2.52 -0.85
C ASN A 43 8.47 -2.30 -0.13
N ALA A 44 8.41 -1.33 0.78
CA ALA A 44 7.19 -1.02 1.52
C ALA A 44 6.07 -0.48 0.62
N TYR A 45 6.43 0.30 -0.40
CA TYR A 45 5.44 1.03 -1.22
C TYR A 45 5.11 0.37 -2.56
N THR A 46 5.90 -0.58 -3.05
CA THR A 46 5.65 -1.23 -4.35
C THR A 46 5.19 -2.69 -4.29
N SER A 47 5.06 -3.25 -3.10
CA SER A 47 4.57 -4.63 -2.94
C SER A 47 3.05 -4.72 -3.19
N ILE A 48 2.67 -5.72 -3.99
CA ILE A 48 1.27 -6.07 -4.29
C ILE A 48 1.05 -7.58 -4.11
N VAL A 49 -0.21 -7.96 -3.91
CA VAL A 49 -0.64 -9.38 -3.92
C VAL A 49 -1.36 -9.65 -5.22
N ASP A 50 -0.85 -10.58 -6.01
CA ASP A 50 -1.42 -10.98 -7.31
C ASP A 50 -1.50 -12.51 -7.35
N GLY A 51 -2.71 -13.06 -7.56
CA GLY A 51 -2.93 -14.51 -7.56
C GLY A 51 -2.56 -15.23 -6.24
N GLY A 52 -2.52 -14.53 -5.11
CA GLY A 52 -2.13 -15.08 -3.81
C GLY A 52 -0.61 -15.13 -3.55
N ALA A 53 0.19 -14.61 -4.48
CA ALA A 53 1.62 -14.41 -4.30
C ALA A 53 1.95 -12.92 -4.17
N GLU A 54 2.91 -12.60 -3.32
CA GLU A 54 3.47 -11.25 -3.25
C GLU A 54 4.41 -11.03 -4.43
N ARG A 55 4.18 -9.96 -5.20
CA ARG A 55 5.09 -9.51 -6.25
C ARG A 55 5.35 -8.01 -6.12
N ARG A 56 6.52 -7.58 -6.58
CA ARG A 56 6.91 -6.17 -6.62
C ARG A 56 6.63 -5.59 -8.00
N VAL A 57 6.11 -4.37 -8.02
CA VAL A 57 5.96 -3.58 -9.24
C VAL A 57 6.93 -2.40 -9.24
N PRO A 58 7.21 -1.77 -10.39
CA PRO A 58 8.06 -0.59 -10.40
C PRO A 58 7.46 0.61 -9.66
N ALA A 59 8.33 1.45 -9.11
CA ALA A 59 8.01 2.77 -8.60
C ALA A 59 8.29 3.84 -9.68
N PHE A 60 7.39 4.80 -9.84
CA PHE A 60 7.64 6.05 -10.53
C PHE A 60 8.05 7.10 -9.49
N ILE A 61 9.12 7.83 -9.78
CA ILE A 61 9.76 8.78 -8.86
C ILE A 61 10.02 10.08 -9.60
N ASN A 62 9.52 11.18 -9.05
CA ASN A 62 9.67 12.51 -9.61
C ASN A 62 11.10 13.01 -9.49
N LEU A 63 11.61 13.60 -10.56
CA LEU A 63 12.90 14.25 -10.62
C LEU A 63 12.76 15.71 -11.01
N THR A 64 13.36 16.56 -10.18
CA THR A 64 13.50 17.98 -10.48
C THR A 64 14.65 18.21 -11.45
N TYR A 65 14.58 19.34 -12.18
CA TYR A 65 15.63 19.78 -13.09
C TYR A 65 17.04 19.71 -12.46
N ASP A 66 17.20 20.29 -11.25
CA ASP A 66 18.49 20.38 -10.58
C ASP A 66 19.14 19.01 -10.38
N ILE A 67 18.35 17.99 -10.04
CA ILE A 67 18.87 16.66 -9.75
C ILE A 67 19.34 15.96 -11.02
N VAL A 68 18.61 16.16 -12.12
CA VAL A 68 18.99 15.62 -13.43
C VAL A 68 20.30 16.24 -13.91
N VAL A 69 20.47 17.56 -13.74
CA VAL A 69 21.66 18.29 -14.19
C VAL A 69 22.86 18.07 -13.28
N GLU A 70 22.67 18.05 -11.96
CA GLU A 70 23.74 17.83 -10.98
C GLU A 70 24.21 16.36 -10.95
N GLY A 71 23.44 15.42 -11.50
CA GLY A 71 23.73 13.99 -11.45
C GLY A 71 23.70 13.42 -10.02
N SER A 72 22.93 14.05 -9.13
CA SER A 72 22.92 13.75 -7.69
C SER A 72 21.90 12.65 -7.31
N ILE A 73 21.52 11.81 -8.28
CA ILE A 73 20.57 10.72 -8.01
C ILE A 73 21.26 9.62 -7.19
N PRO A 74 20.68 9.22 -6.05
CA PRO A 74 21.16 8.09 -5.27
C PRO A 74 21.12 6.80 -6.10
N GLU A 75 21.91 5.80 -5.73
CA GLU A 75 21.90 4.53 -6.45
C GLU A 75 20.56 3.80 -6.25
N LEU A 76 19.72 3.86 -7.27
CA LEU A 76 18.39 3.26 -7.28
C LEU A 76 18.39 1.95 -8.09
N PRO A 77 17.54 0.97 -7.72
CA PRO A 77 17.42 -0.27 -8.48
C PRO A 77 16.74 0.00 -9.83
N ARG A 78 17.55 0.28 -10.87
CA ARG A 78 17.16 0.64 -12.25
C ARG A 78 15.95 -0.11 -12.81
N LYS A 79 15.84 -1.43 -12.57
CA LYS A 79 14.72 -2.26 -13.05
C LYS A 79 13.40 -2.04 -12.31
N GLN A 80 13.47 -1.54 -11.08
CA GLN A 80 12.32 -1.32 -10.19
C GLN A 80 11.89 0.15 -10.16
N VAL A 81 12.56 1.03 -10.90
CA VAL A 81 12.27 2.46 -10.91
C VAL A 81 11.96 2.94 -12.34
N VAL A 82 11.08 3.92 -12.43
CA VAL A 82 10.91 4.82 -13.57
C VAL A 82 11.12 6.22 -13.03
N LEU A 83 11.93 7.01 -13.70
CA LEU A 83 12.19 8.39 -13.33
C LEU A 83 11.22 9.28 -14.12
N GLU A 84 10.41 10.04 -13.42
CA GLU A 84 9.45 11.00 -14.00
C GLU A 84 10.10 12.37 -14.05
N LEU A 85 10.18 12.95 -15.25
CA LEU A 85 10.63 14.32 -15.47
C LEU A 85 9.42 15.23 -15.38
N LEU A 86 9.48 16.20 -14.46
CA LEU A 86 8.41 17.17 -14.22
C LEU A 86 8.21 18.09 -15.44
N GLU A 87 6.97 18.52 -15.65
CA GLU A 87 6.51 19.34 -16.77
C GLU A 87 7.04 20.78 -16.73
N ASP A 88 7.41 21.27 -15.55
CA ASP A 88 7.97 22.61 -15.34
C ASP A 88 9.49 22.68 -15.60
N ALA A 89 10.13 21.54 -15.85
CA ALA A 89 11.56 21.46 -16.12
C ALA A 89 11.90 22.15 -17.45
N LYS A 90 12.85 23.09 -17.39
CA LYS A 90 13.35 23.76 -18.60
C LYS A 90 14.10 22.76 -19.48
N VAL A 91 13.69 22.62 -20.74
CA VAL A 91 14.36 21.76 -21.71
C VAL A 91 15.51 22.51 -22.39
N ASP A 92 16.71 22.43 -21.79
CA ASP A 92 17.94 22.93 -22.40
C ASP A 92 19.01 21.83 -22.54
N ASP A 93 20.13 22.16 -23.17
CA ASP A 93 21.20 21.20 -23.47
C ASP A 93 21.71 20.49 -22.20
N ALA A 94 21.81 21.20 -21.08
CA ALA A 94 22.30 20.62 -19.83
C ALA A 94 21.32 19.56 -19.28
N PHE A 95 20.03 19.86 -19.33
CA PHE A 95 19.00 18.91 -18.93
C PHE A 95 18.95 17.69 -19.85
N ILE A 96 19.02 17.89 -21.17
CA ILE A 96 19.03 16.81 -22.16
C ILE A 96 20.23 15.88 -21.95
N GLU A 97 21.43 16.42 -21.70
CA GLU A 97 22.61 15.61 -21.37
C GLU A 97 22.41 14.83 -20.07
N GLY A 98 21.83 15.46 -19.03
CA GLY A 98 21.50 14.79 -17.78
C GLY A 98 20.57 13.60 -17.99
N VAL A 99 19.47 13.78 -18.72
CA VAL A 99 18.53 12.69 -19.08
C VAL A 99 19.24 11.60 -19.87
N ARG A 100 20.10 11.96 -20.82
CA ARG A 100 20.87 10.99 -21.60
C ARG A 100 21.77 10.13 -20.73
N ASN A 101 22.45 10.72 -19.76
CA ASN A 101 23.28 9.98 -18.81
C ASN A 101 22.46 8.98 -18.01
N LEU A 102 21.27 9.38 -17.52
CA LEU A 102 20.37 8.46 -16.80
C LEU A 102 19.91 7.28 -17.66
N VAL A 103 19.62 7.53 -18.94
CA VAL A 103 19.27 6.45 -19.88
C VAL A 103 20.47 5.53 -20.14
N GLN A 104 21.69 6.08 -20.29
CA GLN A 104 22.91 5.29 -20.45
C GLN A 104 23.22 4.44 -19.21
N GLU A 105 22.89 4.94 -18.02
CA GLU A 105 22.97 4.18 -16.77
C GLU A 105 21.91 3.08 -16.66
N GLY A 106 20.91 3.06 -17.57
CA GLY A 106 19.89 2.02 -17.66
C GLY A 106 18.59 2.33 -16.93
N TYR A 107 18.36 3.59 -16.55
CA TYR A 107 17.06 4.01 -16.02
C TYR A 107 16.02 4.14 -17.13
N ARG A 108 14.75 3.95 -16.75
CA ARG A 108 13.62 4.27 -17.62
C ARG A 108 13.11 5.66 -17.30
N ILE A 109 12.76 6.39 -18.34
CA ILE A 109 12.30 7.78 -18.28
C ILE A 109 10.82 7.85 -18.65
N ALA A 110 10.09 8.64 -17.88
CA ALA A 110 8.72 9.07 -18.14
C ALA A 110 8.67 10.60 -18.20
N LEU A 111 7.90 11.16 -19.13
CA LEU A 111 7.58 12.60 -19.17
C LEU A 111 6.24 12.81 -18.48
N ASP A 112 6.19 13.68 -17.47
CA ASP A 112 4.99 14.00 -16.70
C ASP A 112 4.15 15.12 -17.34
N ASP A 113 2.83 15.11 -17.11
CA ASP A 113 1.84 16.10 -17.59
C ASP A 113 2.16 16.71 -18.99
N PHE A 114 2.43 15.83 -19.97
CA PHE A 114 3.10 16.22 -21.21
C PHE A 114 2.23 17.05 -22.16
N VAL A 115 2.77 18.21 -22.55
CA VAL A 115 2.24 19.06 -23.63
C VAL A 115 3.27 19.19 -24.75
N TYR A 116 2.87 18.83 -25.98
CA TYR A 116 3.82 18.77 -27.09
C TYR A 116 4.35 20.15 -27.52
N SER A 117 5.67 20.31 -27.49
CA SER A 117 6.45 21.33 -28.20
C SER A 117 7.66 20.66 -28.89
N PRO A 118 8.14 21.16 -30.05
CA PRO A 118 9.30 20.60 -30.73
C PRO A 118 10.58 20.52 -29.89
N GLU A 119 10.71 21.34 -28.85
CA GLU A 119 11.84 21.28 -27.90
C GLU A 119 11.91 19.96 -27.13
N TYR A 120 10.80 19.23 -27.01
CA TYR A 120 10.75 17.93 -26.33
C TYR A 120 11.17 16.76 -27.22
N ASP A 121 11.34 16.94 -28.53
CA ASP A 121 11.71 15.86 -29.45
C ASP A 121 12.95 15.07 -28.96
N PRO A 122 14.05 15.69 -28.48
CA PRO A 122 15.19 14.96 -27.92
C PRO A 122 14.84 14.12 -26.68
N LEU A 123 13.95 14.62 -25.83
CA LEU A 123 13.49 13.89 -24.64
C LEU A 123 12.56 12.72 -25.03
N LEU A 124 11.70 12.94 -26.03
CA LEU A 124 10.80 11.91 -26.56
C LEU A 124 11.54 10.73 -27.19
N GLU A 125 12.69 10.98 -27.85
CA GLU A 125 13.56 9.93 -28.38
C GLU A 125 14.16 9.03 -27.27
N MET A 126 14.30 9.57 -26.06
CA MET A 126 14.91 8.91 -24.91
C MET A 126 13.89 8.34 -23.92
N ALA A 127 12.65 8.84 -23.93
CA ALA A 127 11.59 8.43 -23.02
C ALA A 127 11.00 7.07 -23.39
N GLN A 128 10.59 6.30 -22.38
CA GLN A 128 9.81 5.07 -22.58
C GLN A 128 8.32 5.30 -22.36
N ILE A 129 7.97 6.31 -21.56
CA ILE A 129 6.60 6.58 -21.15
C ILE A 129 6.32 8.07 -21.30
N VAL A 130 5.11 8.42 -21.75
CA VAL A 130 4.60 9.79 -21.76
C VAL A 130 3.27 9.78 -21.04
N LYS A 131 3.18 10.56 -19.96
CA LYS A 131 1.97 10.77 -19.18
C LYS A 131 1.20 11.93 -19.81
N VAL A 132 -0.09 11.74 -20.04
CA VAL A 132 -0.96 12.72 -20.68
C VAL A 132 -2.21 12.88 -19.83
N ASP A 133 -2.45 14.09 -19.35
CA ASP A 133 -3.73 14.46 -18.79
C ASP A 133 -4.81 14.47 -19.88
N VAL A 134 -5.72 13.51 -19.83
CA VAL A 134 -6.79 13.39 -20.84
C VAL A 134 -7.98 14.32 -20.57
N MET A 135 -8.01 15.01 -19.43
CA MET A 135 -9.02 16.02 -19.12
C MET A 135 -8.67 17.38 -19.72
N ASP A 136 -7.39 17.65 -19.92
CA ASP A 136 -6.88 18.89 -20.54
C ASP A 136 -6.92 18.86 -22.07
N HIS A 137 -7.35 17.75 -22.66
CA HIS A 137 -7.43 17.58 -24.11
C HIS A 137 -8.87 17.30 -24.56
N THR A 138 -9.29 18.01 -25.62
CA THR A 138 -10.55 17.68 -26.30
C THR A 138 -10.43 16.36 -27.07
N SER A 139 -11.57 15.75 -27.41
CA SER A 139 -11.63 14.53 -28.24
C SER A 139 -11.04 14.71 -29.65
N GLU A 140 -10.78 15.94 -30.11
CA GLU A 140 -10.09 16.21 -31.38
C GLU A 140 -8.57 16.43 -31.23
N GLU A 141 -8.11 16.92 -30.08
CA GLU A 141 -6.70 17.21 -29.81
C GLU A 141 -5.94 15.94 -29.44
N LEU A 142 -6.55 15.08 -28.62
CA LEU A 142 -5.90 13.87 -28.12
C LEU A 142 -5.46 12.94 -29.27
N PRO A 143 -6.29 12.63 -30.29
CA PRO A 143 -5.84 11.83 -31.44
C PRO A 143 -4.68 12.47 -32.22
N LYS A 144 -4.64 13.81 -32.33
CA LYS A 144 -3.57 14.54 -33.02
C LYS A 144 -2.26 14.43 -32.25
N LEU A 145 -2.30 14.59 -30.93
CA LEU A 145 -1.14 14.39 -30.05
C LEU A 145 -0.59 12.97 -30.20
N ILE A 146 -1.45 11.96 -30.15
CA ILE A 146 -1.04 10.56 -30.31
C ILE A 146 -0.38 10.32 -31.67
N GLN A 147 -0.93 10.88 -32.75
CA GLN A 147 -0.30 10.78 -34.07
C GLN A 147 1.10 11.40 -34.11
N ARG A 148 1.32 12.52 -33.42
CA ARG A 148 2.65 13.14 -33.29
C ARG A 148 3.62 12.30 -32.47
N LEU A 149 3.13 11.59 -31.45
CA LEU A 149 3.96 10.75 -30.59
C LEU A 149 4.29 9.38 -31.17
N LYS A 150 3.56 8.90 -32.19
CA LYS A 150 3.77 7.60 -32.84
C LYS A 150 5.22 7.32 -33.27
N PRO A 151 5.97 8.26 -33.90
CA PRO A 151 7.34 8.02 -34.36
C PRO A 151 8.31 7.65 -33.23
N PHE A 152 8.09 8.19 -32.02
CA PHE A 152 8.96 8.00 -30.86
C PHE A 152 8.76 6.66 -30.14
N LYS A 153 7.72 5.89 -30.51
CA LYS A 153 7.43 4.54 -29.96
C LYS A 153 7.27 4.50 -28.43
N VAL A 154 6.88 5.63 -27.83
CA VAL A 154 6.61 5.75 -26.40
C VAL A 154 5.36 4.98 -25.99
N THR A 155 5.33 4.53 -24.73
CA THR A 155 4.12 3.99 -24.11
C THR A 155 3.32 5.12 -23.50
N LEU A 156 2.08 5.28 -23.92
CA LEU A 156 1.21 6.35 -23.40
C LEU A 156 0.53 5.90 -22.10
N LEU A 157 0.61 6.78 -21.10
CA LEU A 157 -0.08 6.69 -19.82
C LEU A 157 -1.14 7.80 -19.76
N ALA A 158 -2.41 7.42 -19.62
CA ALA A 158 -3.51 8.38 -19.50
C ALA A 158 -3.77 8.71 -18.03
N GLU A 159 -3.75 10.00 -17.69
CA GLU A 159 -3.94 10.49 -16.33
C GLU A 159 -5.31 11.11 -16.10
N LYS A 160 -5.64 11.33 -14.82
CA LYS A 160 -6.90 11.91 -14.38
C LYS A 160 -8.14 11.23 -15.01
N ILE A 161 -8.08 9.91 -15.19
CA ILE A 161 -9.23 9.12 -15.64
C ILE A 161 -10.34 9.15 -14.56
N GLU A 162 -11.47 9.76 -14.89
CA GLU A 162 -12.62 9.93 -13.98
C GLU A 162 -13.86 9.10 -14.31
N THR A 163 -13.94 8.50 -15.51
CA THR A 163 -15.08 7.69 -15.95
C THR A 163 -14.67 6.43 -16.71
N HIS A 164 -15.58 5.45 -16.74
CA HIS A 164 -15.38 4.23 -17.54
C HIS A 164 -15.32 4.53 -19.04
N GLU A 165 -16.17 5.44 -19.51
CA GLU A 165 -16.24 5.85 -20.91
C GLU A 165 -14.91 6.45 -21.37
N LYS A 166 -14.30 7.33 -20.55
CA LYS A 166 -12.99 7.92 -20.84
C LYS A 166 -11.89 6.86 -20.86
N LEU A 167 -11.92 5.88 -19.95
CA LEU A 167 -11.00 4.75 -19.97
C LEU A 167 -11.09 3.97 -21.29
N GLU A 168 -12.30 3.63 -21.73
CA GLU A 168 -12.50 2.90 -22.99
C GLU A 168 -12.06 3.71 -24.21
N GLU A 169 -12.32 5.02 -24.23
CA GLU A 169 -11.82 5.94 -25.25
C GLU A 169 -10.29 5.91 -25.32
N CYS A 170 -9.60 6.03 -24.18
CA CYS A 170 -8.15 5.99 -24.12
C CYS A 170 -7.58 4.64 -24.58
N ILE A 171 -8.21 3.52 -24.20
CA ILE A 171 -7.82 2.18 -24.68
C ILE A 171 -7.91 2.11 -26.21
N LYS A 172 -9.01 2.59 -26.81
CA LYS A 172 -9.21 2.62 -28.28
C LYS A 172 -8.19 3.51 -28.98
N LEU A 173 -7.78 4.60 -28.34
CA LEU A 173 -6.76 5.51 -28.84
C LEU A 173 -5.33 4.97 -28.74
N GLY A 174 -5.13 3.83 -28.05
CA GLY A 174 -3.86 3.12 -27.98
C GLY A 174 -3.06 3.37 -26.70
N PHE A 175 -3.66 4.02 -25.69
CA PHE A 175 -3.06 4.07 -24.35
C PHE A 175 -2.94 2.65 -23.77
N LYS A 176 -1.85 2.42 -23.06
CA LYS A 176 -1.54 1.11 -22.45
C LYS A 176 -1.51 1.17 -20.93
N LEU A 177 -1.22 2.34 -20.37
CA LEU A 177 -1.16 2.59 -18.94
C LEU A 177 -2.20 3.64 -18.56
N PHE A 178 -2.72 3.55 -17.34
CA PHE A 178 -3.80 4.42 -16.88
C PHE A 178 -3.67 4.76 -15.40
N GLN A 179 -4.02 6.00 -15.08
CA GLN A 179 -4.01 6.56 -13.75
C GLN A 179 -5.23 7.48 -13.57
N GLY A 180 -5.87 7.45 -12.41
CA GLY A 180 -6.99 8.34 -12.14
C GLY A 180 -7.89 7.92 -10.99
N HIS A 181 -8.72 8.86 -10.55
CA HIS A 181 -9.65 8.64 -9.45
C HIS A 181 -10.67 7.54 -9.75
N PHE A 182 -11.12 7.36 -10.99
CA PHE A 182 -12.05 6.27 -11.33
C PHE A 182 -11.45 4.88 -11.16
N LEU A 183 -10.17 4.74 -11.47
CA LEU A 183 -9.43 3.47 -11.36
C LEU A 183 -9.02 3.19 -9.92
N SER A 184 -8.79 4.26 -9.15
CA SER A 184 -8.48 4.21 -7.71
C SER A 184 -9.73 4.16 -6.84
N ARG A 185 -10.92 4.45 -7.41
CA ARG A 185 -12.19 4.13 -6.77
C ARG A 185 -12.23 2.62 -6.69
N PRO A 186 -12.61 2.05 -5.53
CA PRO A 186 -12.92 0.65 -5.51
C PRO A 186 -14.00 0.43 -6.58
N LYS A 187 -13.66 -0.26 -7.69
CA LYS A 187 -14.58 -1.28 -8.20
C LYS A 187 -15.08 -2.00 -6.96
N LEU A 188 -16.36 -2.36 -6.92
CA LEU A 188 -16.89 -3.31 -5.93
C LEU A 188 -16.17 -4.66 -6.12
N ILE A 189 -14.93 -4.66 -5.69
CA ILE A 189 -14.03 -5.73 -5.37
C ILE A 189 -13.89 -5.47 -3.88
N THR A 190 -14.29 -6.45 -3.09
CA THR A 190 -14.32 -6.47 -1.64
C THR A 190 -12.91 -6.31 -1.05
N GLY A 191 -12.34 -5.10 -1.18
CA GLY A 191 -11.13 -4.65 -0.51
C GLY A 191 -11.54 -3.93 0.77
N LYS A 192 -11.46 -4.64 1.89
CA LYS A 192 -11.84 -4.10 3.20
C LYS A 192 -11.00 -2.88 3.56
N LYS A 193 -11.66 -1.71 3.65
CA LYS A 193 -11.22 -0.61 4.53
C LYS A 193 -11.00 -1.21 5.93
N ILE A 194 -9.92 -0.81 6.61
CA ILE A 194 -9.79 -1.04 8.04
C ILE A 194 -11.00 -0.37 8.71
N SER A 195 -12.00 -1.17 9.09
CA SER A 195 -13.20 -0.66 9.72
C SER A 195 -12.84 -0.05 11.08
N ALA A 196 -13.68 0.84 11.61
CA ALA A 196 -13.48 1.39 12.95
C ALA A 196 -13.28 0.27 14.00
N GLY A 197 -13.94 -0.89 13.82
CA GLY A 197 -13.72 -2.08 14.65
C GLY A 197 -12.32 -2.70 14.48
N GLN A 198 -11.75 -2.70 13.29
CA GLN A 198 -10.38 -3.18 13.06
C GLN A 198 -9.32 -2.24 13.66
N MET A 199 -9.58 -0.93 13.72
CA MET A 199 -8.70 0.02 14.43
C MET A 199 -8.74 -0.18 15.96
N VAL A 200 -9.93 -0.32 16.55
CA VAL A 200 -10.09 -0.61 17.99
C VAL A 200 -9.35 -1.89 18.38
N LEU A 201 -9.40 -2.89 17.51
CA LEU A 201 -8.75 -4.18 17.70
C LEU A 201 -7.22 -4.11 17.61
N LEU A 202 -6.67 -3.29 16.70
CA LEU A 202 -5.23 -3.03 16.63
C LEU A 202 -4.73 -2.30 17.90
N GLN A 203 -5.49 -1.33 18.39
CA GLN A 203 -5.20 -0.63 19.65
C GLN A 203 -5.23 -1.58 20.84
N LEU A 204 -6.22 -2.49 20.89
CA LEU A 204 -6.30 -3.53 21.91
C LEU A 204 -5.11 -4.51 21.85
N MET A 205 -4.73 -4.95 20.65
CA MET A 205 -3.57 -5.82 20.44
C MET A 205 -2.25 -5.15 20.85
N GLN A 206 -2.11 -3.84 20.63
CA GLN A 206 -0.97 -3.05 21.09
C GLN A 206 -0.94 -2.93 22.62
N ALA A 207 -2.09 -2.63 23.24
CA ALA A 207 -2.21 -2.55 24.69
C ALA A 207 -1.88 -3.88 25.37
N LEU A 208 -2.31 -5.02 24.81
CA LEU A 208 -2.03 -6.37 25.34
C LEU A 208 -0.58 -6.83 25.14
N GLN A 209 0.25 -6.09 24.40
CA GLN A 209 1.70 -6.31 24.31
C GLN A 209 2.49 -5.53 25.34
N ASN A 210 1.89 -4.51 25.98
CA ASN A 210 2.55 -3.75 27.03
C ASN A 210 2.53 -4.56 28.35
N PRO A 211 3.69 -4.95 28.90
CA PRO A 211 3.75 -5.71 30.16
C PRO A 211 3.26 -4.91 31.37
N ASN A 212 3.12 -3.58 31.25
CA ASN A 212 2.61 -2.69 32.29
C ASN A 212 1.15 -2.25 32.04
N ALA A 213 0.43 -2.92 31.14
CA ALA A 213 -0.96 -2.57 30.84
C ALA A 213 -1.85 -2.73 32.07
N LYS A 214 -2.61 -1.68 32.39
CA LYS A 214 -3.58 -1.69 33.50
C LYS A 214 -4.92 -2.29 33.04
N PRO A 215 -5.59 -3.12 33.86
CA PRO A 215 -6.91 -3.68 33.53
C PRO A 215 -7.95 -2.65 33.11
N GLU A 216 -7.92 -1.46 33.72
CA GLU A 216 -8.86 -0.36 33.43
C GLU A 216 -8.64 0.21 32.02
N ALA A 217 -7.38 0.31 31.58
CA ALA A 217 -7.06 0.76 30.22
C ALA A 217 -7.48 -0.27 29.15
N LEU A 218 -7.48 -1.56 29.50
CA LEU A 218 -7.98 -2.63 28.62
C LEU A 218 -9.50 -2.64 28.57
N GLU A 219 -10.17 -2.38 29.69
CA GLU A 219 -11.62 -2.23 29.77
C GLU A 219 -12.13 -1.13 28.83
N GLU A 220 -11.49 0.04 28.79
CA GLU A 220 -11.86 1.13 27.88
C GLU A 220 -11.77 0.77 26.39
N LEU A 221 -10.88 -0.15 26.02
CA LEU A 221 -10.73 -0.63 24.65
C LEU A 221 -11.71 -1.76 24.34
N ILE A 222 -11.93 -2.66 25.31
CA ILE A 222 -12.81 -3.83 25.17
C ILE A 222 -14.28 -3.41 25.07
N ILE A 223 -14.74 -2.45 25.88
CA ILE A 223 -16.14 -1.98 25.90
C ILE A 223 -16.57 -1.38 24.56
N ARG A 224 -15.62 -0.87 23.77
CA ARG A 224 -15.88 -0.33 22.42
C ARG A 224 -16.28 -1.41 21.41
N ASP A 225 -16.09 -2.69 21.74
CA ASP A 225 -16.56 -3.84 20.95
C ASP A 225 -17.58 -4.66 21.78
N PRO A 226 -18.88 -4.54 21.50
CA PRO A 226 -19.93 -5.27 22.20
C PRO A 226 -19.82 -6.80 22.08
N VAL A 227 -19.28 -7.31 20.97
CA VAL A 227 -19.13 -8.75 20.73
C VAL A 227 -18.01 -9.32 21.60
N LEU A 228 -16.89 -8.60 21.68
CA LEU A 228 -15.76 -8.95 22.55
C LEU A 228 -16.15 -8.87 24.02
N THR A 229 -16.81 -7.80 24.42
CA THR A 229 -17.34 -7.56 25.77
C THR A 229 -18.22 -8.73 26.22
N TYR A 230 -19.22 -9.08 25.40
CA TYR A 230 -20.14 -10.19 25.71
C TYR A 230 -19.41 -11.54 25.81
N LYS A 231 -18.50 -11.84 24.87
CA LYS A 231 -17.78 -13.12 24.86
C LYS A 231 -16.88 -13.28 26.09
N LEU A 232 -16.12 -12.24 26.46
CA LEU A 232 -15.23 -12.27 27.63
C LEU A 232 -16.01 -12.52 28.93
N LEU A 233 -17.11 -11.79 29.15
CA LEU A 233 -17.97 -12.00 30.31
C LEU A 233 -18.60 -13.39 30.33
N ARG A 234 -19.01 -13.93 29.18
CA ARG A 234 -19.58 -15.28 29.09
C ARG A 234 -18.55 -16.37 29.42
N ILE A 235 -17.28 -16.17 29.06
CA ILE A 235 -16.20 -17.11 29.33
C ILE A 235 -15.87 -17.14 30.82
N VAL A 236 -15.67 -15.98 31.43
CA VAL A 236 -15.40 -15.88 32.87
C VAL A 236 -16.53 -16.48 33.71
N ASN A 237 -17.78 -16.27 33.28
CA ASN A 237 -18.95 -16.82 33.95
C ASN A 237 -19.29 -18.26 33.53
N SER A 238 -18.45 -18.92 32.73
CA SER A 238 -18.67 -20.30 32.34
C SER A 238 -18.27 -21.28 33.45
N ALA A 239 -18.80 -22.50 33.40
CA ALA A 239 -18.48 -23.56 34.35
C ALA A 239 -16.97 -23.88 34.44
N ALA A 240 -16.18 -23.52 33.41
CA ALA A 240 -14.74 -23.71 33.39
C ALA A 240 -14.00 -22.97 34.51
N PHE A 241 -14.57 -21.89 35.05
CA PHE A 241 -13.97 -21.12 36.15
C PHE A 241 -14.65 -21.33 37.50
N SER A 242 -15.78 -22.06 37.54
CA SER A 242 -16.48 -22.47 38.79
C SER A 242 -16.68 -21.34 39.81
N LEU A 243 -17.03 -20.14 39.33
CA LEU A 243 -17.18 -18.97 40.18
C LEU A 243 -18.49 -19.04 40.99
N VAL A 244 -18.42 -18.66 42.26
CA VAL A 244 -19.58 -18.63 43.18
C VAL A 244 -20.52 -17.45 42.88
N ARG A 245 -19.98 -16.39 42.27
CA ARG A 245 -20.74 -15.18 41.87
C ARG A 245 -20.48 -14.84 40.41
N LYS A 246 -21.47 -14.18 39.80
CA LYS A 246 -21.37 -13.68 38.44
C LYS A 246 -20.47 -12.43 38.39
N VAL A 247 -19.59 -12.38 37.41
CA VAL A 247 -18.73 -11.24 37.09
C VAL A 247 -19.43 -10.34 36.08
N GLU A 248 -19.50 -9.06 36.38
CA GLU A 248 -20.23 -8.06 35.58
C GLU A 248 -19.32 -6.94 35.03
N SER A 249 -18.10 -6.78 35.57
CA SER A 249 -17.11 -5.81 35.10
C SER A 249 -16.08 -6.45 34.18
N ILE A 250 -15.60 -5.69 33.18
CA ILE A 250 -14.54 -6.14 32.28
C ILE A 250 -13.18 -6.04 32.98
N SER A 251 -12.91 -5.00 33.76
CA SER A 251 -11.67 -4.96 34.56
C SER A 251 -11.56 -6.16 35.50
N GLU A 252 -12.65 -6.53 36.19
CA GLU A 252 -12.70 -7.74 37.01
C GLU A 252 -12.46 -9.02 36.18
N ALA A 253 -13.07 -9.13 35.01
CA ALA A 253 -12.85 -10.25 34.10
C ALA A 253 -11.39 -10.33 33.60
N VAL A 254 -10.75 -9.19 33.31
CA VAL A 254 -9.34 -9.11 32.88
C VAL A 254 -8.41 -9.56 34.01
N VAL A 255 -8.70 -9.19 35.25
CA VAL A 255 -7.92 -9.61 36.44
C VAL A 255 -8.04 -11.12 36.66
N LEU A 256 -9.25 -11.67 36.59
CA LEU A 256 -9.51 -13.10 36.81
C LEU A 256 -8.93 -14.00 35.70
N LEU A 257 -8.97 -13.53 34.44
CA LEU A 257 -8.44 -14.26 33.28
C LEU A 257 -6.92 -14.10 33.11
N GLY A 258 -6.40 -12.94 33.49
CA GLY A 258 -5.05 -12.49 33.17
C GLY A 258 -4.88 -12.08 31.71
N ILE A 259 -3.87 -11.23 31.48
CA ILE A 259 -3.49 -10.72 30.16
C ILE A 259 -3.33 -11.80 29.07
N PRO A 260 -2.73 -12.98 29.34
CA PRO A 260 -2.55 -14.01 28.32
C PRO A 260 -3.87 -14.54 27.74
N GLN A 261 -4.88 -14.73 28.59
CA GLN A 261 -6.20 -15.23 28.15
C GLN A 261 -6.98 -14.14 27.42
N VAL A 262 -6.93 -12.89 27.90
CA VAL A 262 -7.58 -11.76 27.23
C VAL A 262 -7.00 -11.56 25.82
N LYS A 263 -5.66 -11.65 25.69
CA LYS A 263 -4.95 -11.61 24.40
C LYS A 263 -5.42 -12.71 23.45
N LYS A 264 -5.53 -13.94 23.93
CA LYS A 264 -6.01 -15.07 23.13
C LYS A 264 -7.41 -14.83 22.58
N TRP A 265 -8.34 -14.37 23.40
CA TRP A 265 -9.72 -14.13 22.97
C TRP A 265 -9.85 -12.91 22.06
N ALA A 266 -9.13 -11.84 22.33
CA ALA A 266 -9.05 -10.68 21.43
C ALA A 266 -8.57 -11.09 20.03
N THR A 267 -7.55 -11.95 19.95
CA THR A 267 -7.07 -12.51 18.68
C THR A 267 -8.11 -13.42 18.01
N LEU A 268 -8.72 -14.36 18.74
CA LEU A 268 -9.74 -15.25 18.17
C LEU A 268 -10.87 -14.46 17.51
N ILE A 269 -11.28 -13.39 18.18
CA ILE A 269 -12.36 -12.52 17.72
C ILE A 269 -11.89 -11.68 16.54
N ALA A 270 -10.65 -11.16 16.55
CA ALA A 270 -9.99 -10.50 15.42
C ALA A 270 -10.02 -11.32 14.14
N MET A 271 -9.76 -12.62 14.26
CA MET A 271 -9.75 -13.53 13.12
C MET A 271 -11.18 -13.79 12.61
N SER A 272 -12.16 -13.88 13.53
CA SER A 272 -13.56 -14.16 13.21
C SER A 272 -14.35 -12.97 12.65
N THR A 273 -13.95 -11.72 12.93
CA THR A 273 -14.64 -10.51 12.45
C THR A 273 -14.30 -10.14 11.00
N SER A 274 -13.37 -10.87 10.37
CA SER A 274 -13.10 -10.74 8.95
C SER A 274 -14.19 -11.45 8.11
N THR A 275 -15.29 -10.75 7.85
CA THR A 275 -16.48 -11.19 7.06
C THR A 275 -16.23 -11.74 5.63
N ASP A 276 -14.99 -11.88 5.18
CA ASP A 276 -14.63 -12.35 3.82
C ASP A 276 -13.82 -13.67 3.81
N LYS A 277 -13.64 -14.32 4.97
CA LYS A 277 -12.91 -15.59 5.05
C LYS A 277 -13.86 -16.78 5.14
N PRO A 278 -13.63 -17.87 4.37
CA PRO A 278 -14.39 -19.11 4.53
C PRO A 278 -14.30 -19.60 5.98
N GLU A 279 -15.42 -20.00 6.57
CA GLU A 279 -15.53 -20.45 7.96
C GLU A 279 -14.55 -21.59 8.28
N GLU A 280 -14.33 -22.50 7.33
CA GLU A 280 -13.38 -23.60 7.43
C GLU A 280 -11.91 -23.17 7.46
N LEU A 281 -11.56 -22.05 6.82
CA LEU A 281 -10.22 -21.48 6.90
C LEU A 281 -9.96 -20.89 8.29
N THR A 282 -10.94 -20.18 8.84
CA THR A 282 -10.90 -19.69 10.22
C THR A 282 -10.75 -20.86 11.18
N ARG A 283 -11.62 -21.86 11.09
CA ARG A 283 -11.57 -23.08 11.90
C ARG A 283 -10.21 -23.79 11.82
N THR A 284 -9.64 -23.94 10.62
CA THR A 284 -8.34 -24.58 10.42
C THR A 284 -7.21 -23.80 11.08
N LEU A 285 -7.20 -22.47 10.96
CA LEU A 285 -6.21 -21.62 11.61
C LEU A 285 -6.31 -21.69 13.14
N LEU A 286 -7.54 -21.73 13.67
CA LEU A 286 -7.77 -21.89 15.12
C LEU A 286 -7.29 -23.24 15.64
N ILE A 287 -7.53 -24.31 14.89
CA ILE A 287 -7.05 -25.66 15.24
C ILE A 287 -5.52 -25.71 15.22
N ARG A 288 -4.88 -25.11 14.20
CA ARG A 288 -3.41 -25.08 14.09
C ARG A 288 -2.75 -24.25 15.18
N GLY A 289 -3.27 -23.05 15.47
CA GLY A 289 -2.78 -22.23 16.59
C GLY A 289 -2.94 -22.96 17.92
N ARG A 290 -4.07 -23.66 18.13
CA ARG A 290 -4.28 -24.48 19.33
C ARG A 290 -3.32 -25.67 19.41
N MET A 291 -3.03 -26.33 18.30
CA MET A 291 -2.03 -27.40 18.25
C MET A 291 -0.63 -26.87 18.59
N ALA A 292 -0.21 -25.76 17.99
CA ALA A 292 1.11 -25.16 18.24
C ALA A 292 1.29 -24.76 19.72
N GLU A 293 0.23 -24.21 20.34
CA GLU A 293 0.20 -23.94 21.78
C GLU A 293 0.31 -25.23 22.61
N GLN A 294 -0.42 -26.30 22.27
CA GLN A 294 -0.37 -27.58 23.00
C GLN A 294 1.00 -28.26 22.87
N VAL A 295 1.64 -28.18 21.70
CA VAL A 295 3.00 -28.67 21.48
C VAL A 295 3.99 -27.89 22.34
N ALA A 296 3.88 -26.55 22.39
CA ALA A 296 4.73 -25.72 23.25
C ALA A 296 4.58 -26.05 24.75
N VAL A 297 3.35 -26.39 25.20
CA VAL A 297 3.09 -26.86 26.57
C VAL A 297 3.77 -28.22 26.82
N ALA A 298 3.64 -29.18 25.89
CA ALA A 298 4.26 -30.50 26.03
C ALA A 298 5.80 -30.43 26.06
N GLU A 299 6.37 -29.53 25.27
CA GLU A 299 7.81 -29.23 25.20
C GLU A 299 8.32 -28.33 26.34
N LYS A 300 7.45 -27.97 27.31
CA LYS A 300 7.76 -27.10 28.45
C LYS A 300 8.39 -25.76 28.06
N ARG A 301 8.01 -25.19 26.91
CA ARG A 301 8.51 -23.90 26.46
C ARG A 301 7.89 -22.75 27.27
N ALA A 302 8.72 -21.77 27.62
CA ALA A 302 8.25 -20.53 28.23
C ALA A 302 7.32 -19.77 27.25
N ASN A 303 6.34 -19.06 27.79
CA ASN A 303 5.37 -18.26 27.02
C ASN A 303 4.56 -19.07 25.98
N PHE A 304 4.11 -20.29 26.32
CA PHE A 304 3.30 -21.16 25.44
C PHE A 304 2.12 -20.46 24.74
N GLY A 305 1.51 -19.45 25.36
CA GLY A 305 0.43 -18.66 24.75
C GLY A 305 0.83 -17.86 23.50
N SER A 306 2.12 -17.54 23.30
CA SER A 306 2.58 -16.85 22.08
C SER A 306 2.63 -17.77 20.86
N TYR A 307 2.70 -19.09 21.06
CA TYR A 307 2.74 -20.08 19.98
C TYR A 307 1.37 -20.32 19.34
N PHE A 308 0.30 -19.82 19.96
CA PHE A 308 -1.01 -19.74 19.30
C PHE A 308 -0.99 -18.81 18.07
N MET A 309 -0.02 -17.88 18.01
CA MET A 309 0.12 -16.83 17.02
C MET A 309 1.24 -17.05 15.99
N ALA A 310 2.03 -18.11 16.15
CA ALA A 310 3.16 -18.45 15.27
C ALA A 310 2.66 -19.23 14.04
#